data_AF-A0A1V1UY81-F1
#
_entry.id   AF-A0A1V1UY81-F1
#
_cell.length_a   1.000
_cell.length_b   1.000
_cell.length_c   1.000
_cell.angle_alpha   90.00
_cell.angle_beta   90.00
_cell.angle_gamma   90.00
#
_symmetry.space_group_name_H-M   'P 1'
#
loop_
_entity.id
_entity.type
_entity.pdbx_description
1 polymer ?
#
loop_
_entity_poly.entity_id
_entity_poly.type
_entity_poly.pdbx_seq_one_letter_code
_entity_poly.pdbx_strand_id
1 'polypeptide(L)'
;MLQTLEGIQNGLRLSVTTPLDDVETAAASEDVLVLEFEAFRDGRGFTLASVLRERGYGGRLIAAGKLLPDQARHLRRSGFDAVELAPGADAAAWARMDQAFSAAYQPATDAAPTIWRRRQASNDRDLAALAERLNHEVKGQSASEIIRAALDPALGLRVGAISSFGAESAALLHIIAEERPETPVVFLETGQHFLQTLSYRTQLTKALGLSDVRLVTPDAGEKAALDARDDLWRIDADACCDLRKVRPLARATAGFNALITGRKRYQAATRARLKPFEVLDGVLRINPLANWDADDVEAWLDDHDLPRHPLVEQGYASIGCWPCTRAVQTGEDARAGRWSGMDKVECGIHLGKRQAAA
;
A
#
# COMPACT_ATOMS: atom_id res chain seq x y z
N MET A 1 17.31 6.98 9.72
CA MET A 1 18.71 7.48 9.67
C MET A 1 19.35 7.08 10.97
N LEU A 2 20.62 6.65 10.96
CA LEU A 2 21.29 6.26 12.21
C LEU A 2 21.43 7.48 13.13
N GLN A 3 21.00 7.38 14.39
CA GLN A 3 21.19 8.47 15.35
C GLN A 3 22.62 8.47 15.90
N THR A 4 23.27 9.63 15.94
CA THR A 4 24.56 9.80 16.63
C THR A 4 24.31 10.34 18.03
N LEU A 5 24.74 9.62 19.05
CA LEU A 5 24.55 9.96 20.46
C LEU A 5 25.90 10.34 21.07
N GLU A 6 25.99 11.49 21.73
CA GLU A 6 27.23 11.90 22.38
C GLU A 6 27.34 11.28 23.78
N GLY A 7 28.46 10.62 24.05
CA GLY A 7 28.71 9.98 25.34
C GLY A 7 27.99 8.65 25.57
N ILE A 8 28.20 8.09 26.76
CA ILE A 8 27.69 6.78 27.17
C ILE A 8 26.18 6.86 27.41
N GLN A 9 25.43 5.94 26.82
CA GLN A 9 23.98 5.85 26.92
C GLN A 9 23.54 4.79 27.94
N ASN A 10 22.32 4.95 28.45
CA ASN A 10 21.68 3.99 29.36
C ASN A 10 21.17 2.76 28.60
N GLY A 11 21.32 1.58 29.19
CA GLY A 11 20.88 0.29 28.63
C GLY A 11 21.79 -0.84 29.08
N LEU A 12 21.36 -2.09 28.92
CA LEU A 12 22.21 -3.24 29.20
C LEU A 12 23.33 -3.32 28.15
N ARG A 13 24.58 -3.29 28.61
CA ARG A 13 25.77 -3.33 27.75
C ARG A 13 26.27 -4.76 27.62
N LEU A 14 26.41 -5.23 26.39
CA LEU A 14 26.89 -6.56 26.05
C LEU A 14 28.04 -6.43 25.06
N SER A 15 29.11 -7.20 25.26
CA SER A 15 30.16 -7.33 24.24
C SER A 15 29.58 -7.97 22.98
N VAL A 16 30.03 -7.56 21.81
CA VAL A 16 29.69 -8.27 20.55
C VAL A 16 30.25 -9.71 20.51
N THR A 17 31.05 -10.08 21.49
CA THR A 17 31.55 -11.45 21.68
C THR A 17 30.63 -12.33 22.51
N THR A 18 29.63 -11.74 23.19
CA THR A 18 28.64 -12.46 23.98
C THR A 18 27.91 -13.49 23.11
N PRO A 19 27.76 -14.74 23.58
CA PRO A 19 27.01 -15.78 22.86
C PRO A 19 25.59 -15.32 22.50
N LEU A 20 25.11 -15.73 21.32
CA LEU A 20 23.79 -15.31 20.82
C LEU A 20 22.67 -15.60 21.83
N ASP A 21 22.64 -16.80 22.40
CA ASP A 21 21.60 -17.22 23.36
C ASP A 21 21.51 -16.28 24.58
N ASP A 22 22.65 -15.76 25.04
CA ASP A 22 22.71 -14.81 26.16
C ASP A 22 22.19 -13.42 25.74
N VAL A 23 22.53 -12.99 24.51
CA VAL A 23 22.03 -11.72 23.94
C VAL A 23 20.52 -11.78 23.74
N GLU A 24 19.98 -12.93 23.32
CA GLU A 24 18.55 -13.12 23.17
C GLU A 24 17.80 -13.16 24.49
N THR A 25 18.40 -13.81 25.50
CA THR A 25 17.85 -13.81 26.85
C THR A 25 17.74 -12.38 27.38
N ALA A 26 18.75 -11.56 27.16
CA ALA A 26 18.72 -10.13 27.47
C ALA A 26 17.66 -9.37 26.66
N ALA A 27 17.55 -9.65 25.36
CA ALA A 27 16.56 -9.02 24.48
C ALA A 27 15.10 -9.31 24.88
N ALA A 28 14.84 -10.40 25.60
CA ALA A 28 13.52 -10.73 26.10
C ALA A 28 13.06 -9.84 27.27
N SER A 29 14.00 -9.21 28.00
CA SER A 29 13.69 -8.41 29.20
C SER A 29 14.11 -6.94 29.11
N GLU A 30 14.95 -6.57 28.14
CA GLU A 30 15.52 -5.22 28.05
C GLU A 30 14.98 -4.42 26.86
N ASP A 31 14.46 -3.23 27.15
CA ASP A 31 13.99 -2.30 26.11
C ASP A 31 15.14 -1.60 25.37
N VAL A 32 16.35 -1.59 25.94
CA VAL A 32 17.54 -0.95 25.34
C VAL A 32 18.77 -1.83 25.55
N LEU A 33 19.36 -2.28 24.43
CA LEU A 33 20.63 -3.00 24.41
C LEU A 33 21.73 -2.16 23.75
N VAL A 34 22.90 -2.14 24.38
CA VAL A 34 24.12 -1.55 23.82
C VAL A 34 25.11 -2.66 23.48
N LEU A 35 25.43 -2.81 22.19
CA LEU A 35 26.40 -3.80 21.72
C LEU A 35 27.78 -3.14 21.56
N GLU A 36 28.75 -3.60 22.35
CA GLU A 36 30.09 -3.02 22.45
C GLU A 36 31.09 -3.72 21.53
N PHE A 37 31.58 -2.98 20.54
CA PHE A 37 32.60 -3.45 19.59
C PHE A 37 34.00 -3.29 20.18
N GLU A 38 34.67 -4.41 20.45
CA GLU A 38 36.02 -4.42 21.02
C GLU A 38 37.13 -4.11 20.00
N ALA A 39 36.83 -4.28 18.70
CA ALA A 39 37.75 -4.07 17.59
C ALA A 39 37.03 -3.55 16.34
N PHE A 40 37.68 -2.66 15.60
CA PHE A 40 37.14 -2.09 14.35
C PHE A 40 36.82 -3.12 13.26
N ARG A 41 37.41 -4.33 13.34
CA ARG A 41 37.24 -5.42 12.38
C ARG A 41 36.24 -6.48 12.84
N ASP A 42 35.58 -6.27 13.98
CA ASP A 42 34.64 -7.25 14.51
C ASP A 42 33.27 -7.15 13.81
N GLY A 43 32.93 -8.19 13.05
CA GLY A 43 31.68 -8.28 12.32
C GLY A 43 30.49 -8.78 13.16
N ARG A 44 30.73 -9.34 14.36
CA ARG A 44 29.69 -10.07 15.11
C ARG A 44 28.53 -9.20 15.55
N GLY A 45 28.78 -7.95 15.92
CA GLY A 45 27.73 -7.02 16.32
C GLY A 45 26.68 -6.78 15.22
N PHE A 46 27.10 -6.75 13.95
CA PHE A 46 26.19 -6.63 12.81
C PHE A 46 25.30 -7.87 12.67
N THR A 47 25.88 -9.06 12.83
CA THR A 47 25.14 -10.33 12.79
C THR A 47 24.16 -10.43 13.96
N LEU A 48 24.60 -10.13 15.18
CA LEU A 48 23.75 -10.16 16.38
C LEU A 48 22.54 -9.23 16.22
N ALA A 49 22.77 -7.98 15.79
CA ALA A 49 21.68 -7.04 15.55
C ALA A 49 20.70 -7.54 14.48
N SER A 50 21.21 -8.15 13.40
CA SER A 50 20.36 -8.65 12.32
C SER A 50 19.48 -9.80 12.82
N VAL A 51 20.08 -10.76 13.54
CA VAL A 51 19.37 -11.90 14.12
C VAL A 51 18.33 -11.46 15.14
N LEU A 52 18.64 -10.48 16.00
CA LEU A 52 17.67 -9.93 16.96
C LEU A 52 16.44 -9.35 16.25
N ARG A 53 16.63 -8.58 15.18
CA ARG A 53 15.50 -8.03 14.40
C ARG A 53 14.70 -9.12 13.70
N GLU A 54 15.37 -10.10 13.11
CA GLU A 54 14.71 -11.25 12.48
C GLU A 54 13.88 -12.07 13.47
N ARG A 55 14.32 -12.13 14.73
CA ARG A 55 13.61 -12.81 15.83
C ARG A 55 12.62 -11.90 16.57
N GLY A 56 12.34 -10.72 16.03
CA GLY A 56 11.26 -9.85 16.49
C GLY A 56 11.60 -8.91 17.64
N TYR A 57 12.88 -8.71 17.97
CA TYR A 57 13.27 -7.71 18.96
C TYR A 57 12.91 -6.29 18.50
N GLY A 58 11.95 -5.68 19.18
CA GLY A 58 11.46 -4.32 18.90
C GLY A 58 12.13 -3.20 19.73
N GLY A 59 12.97 -3.55 20.71
CA GLY A 59 13.65 -2.59 21.56
C GLY A 59 14.75 -1.80 20.83
N ARG A 60 15.37 -0.86 21.54
CA ARG A 60 16.38 0.04 20.98
C ARG A 60 17.76 -0.62 20.96
N LEU A 61 18.39 -0.68 19.79
CA LEU A 61 19.77 -1.17 19.61
C LEU A 61 20.75 -0.02 19.40
N ILE A 62 21.74 0.08 20.29
CA ILE A 62 22.79 1.11 20.24
C ILE A 62 24.14 0.43 19.99
N ALA A 63 24.89 0.91 19.00
CA ALA A 63 26.25 0.45 18.74
C ALA A 63 27.25 1.31 19.53
N ALA A 64 28.22 0.69 20.19
CA ALA A 64 29.23 1.40 20.98
C ALA A 64 30.63 0.82 20.78
N GLY A 65 31.65 1.55 21.21
CA GLY A 65 33.04 1.09 21.20
C GLY A 65 33.80 1.43 19.91
N LYS A 66 34.66 0.51 19.45
CA LYS A 66 35.57 0.74 18.33
C LYS A 66 34.85 0.64 16.98
N LEU A 67 34.20 1.74 16.61
CA LEU A 67 33.48 1.89 15.35
C LEU A 67 34.00 3.09 14.55
N LEU A 68 33.82 3.04 13.23
CA LEU A 68 34.24 4.08 12.29
C LEU A 68 33.03 4.67 11.53
N PRO A 69 33.11 5.94 11.08
CA PRO A 69 32.01 6.55 10.32
C PRO A 69 31.57 5.76 9.09
N ASP A 70 32.48 5.10 8.36
CA ASP A 70 32.17 4.27 7.18
C ASP A 70 31.30 3.03 7.51
N GLN A 71 31.23 2.64 8.78
CA GLN A 71 30.36 1.57 9.28
C GLN A 71 28.93 2.04 9.56
N ALA A 72 28.65 3.36 9.55
CA ALA A 72 27.34 3.92 9.88
C ALA A 72 26.19 3.28 9.08
N ARG A 73 26.37 3.17 7.76
CA ARG A 73 25.38 2.52 6.89
C ARG A 73 25.17 1.06 7.30
N HIS A 74 26.24 0.31 7.55
CA HIS A 74 26.15 -1.11 7.90
C HIS A 74 25.42 -1.30 9.23
N LEU A 75 25.71 -0.46 10.23
CA LEU A 75 25.00 -0.49 11.52
C LEU A 75 23.50 -0.31 11.32
N ARG A 76 23.08 0.74 10.61
CA ARG A 76 21.67 0.98 10.31
C ARG A 76 21.03 -0.19 9.56
N ARG A 77 21.72 -0.72 8.54
CA ARG A 77 21.21 -1.80 7.69
C ARG A 77 21.15 -3.15 8.39
N SER A 78 21.89 -3.34 9.46
CA SER A 78 21.85 -4.51 10.33
C SER A 78 20.83 -4.38 11.47
N GLY A 79 20.20 -3.22 11.64
CA GLY A 79 19.11 -3.02 12.60
C GLY A 79 19.44 -2.16 13.81
N PHE A 80 20.60 -1.51 13.87
CA PHE A 80 20.91 -0.53 14.92
C PHE A 80 20.14 0.78 14.72
N ASP A 81 19.64 1.34 15.82
CA ASP A 81 18.92 2.62 15.85
C ASP A 81 19.87 3.80 16.04
N ALA A 82 20.96 3.58 16.78
CA ALA A 82 21.90 4.62 17.15
C ALA A 82 23.35 4.12 17.31
N VAL A 83 24.28 5.06 17.36
CA VAL A 83 25.69 4.84 17.66
C VAL A 83 26.19 5.84 18.69
N GLU A 84 26.94 5.36 19.69
CA GLU A 84 27.65 6.19 20.66
C GLU A 84 28.91 6.79 20.03
N LEU A 85 29.04 8.09 20.16
CA LEU A 85 30.20 8.85 19.72
C LEU A 85 31.00 9.33 20.93
N ALA A 86 32.33 9.24 20.82
CA ALA A 86 33.21 9.88 21.78
C ALA A 86 32.99 11.41 21.79
N PRO A 87 33.11 12.08 22.95
CA PRO A 87 33.03 13.54 23.02
C PRO A 87 33.96 14.20 22.00
N GLY A 88 33.41 15.12 21.19
CA GLY A 88 34.16 15.80 20.12
C GLY A 88 34.34 15.05 18.80
N ALA A 89 33.70 13.89 18.62
CA ALA A 89 33.69 13.18 17.33
C ALA A 89 32.89 13.95 16.25
N ASP A 90 33.31 13.82 14.98
CA ASP A 90 32.62 14.46 13.84
C ASP A 90 31.31 13.71 13.49
N ALA A 91 30.20 14.09 14.14
CA ALA A 91 28.87 13.58 13.82
C ALA A 91 28.47 13.80 12.34
N ALA A 92 29.00 14.85 11.69
CA ALA A 92 28.72 15.09 10.28
C ALA A 92 29.41 14.06 9.37
N ALA A 93 30.58 13.51 9.75
CA ALA A 93 31.19 12.39 9.02
C ALA A 93 30.30 11.15 9.06
N TRP A 94 29.71 10.83 10.22
CA TRP A 94 28.78 9.71 10.37
C TRP A 94 27.53 9.90 9.51
N ALA A 95 26.93 11.09 9.54
CA ALA A 95 25.77 11.41 8.70
C ALA A 95 26.09 11.29 7.20
N ARG A 96 27.25 11.80 6.75
CA ARG A 96 27.70 11.65 5.36
C ARG A 96 27.87 10.19 4.97
N MET A 97 28.47 9.37 5.83
CA MET A 97 28.75 7.96 5.53
C MET A 97 27.50 7.07 5.57
N ASP A 98 26.51 7.35 6.43
CA ASP A 98 25.20 6.66 6.39
C ASP A 98 24.54 6.85 5.01
N GLN A 99 24.74 8.02 4.41
CA GLN A 99 24.15 8.43 3.12
C GLN A 99 25.08 8.22 1.90
N ALA A 100 26.35 7.88 2.09
CA ALA A 100 27.38 7.92 1.04
C ALA A 100 27.09 7.01 -0.16
N PHE A 101 26.35 5.93 0.05
CA PHE A 101 26.02 4.96 -1.00
C PHE A 101 24.53 5.03 -1.38
N SER A 102 24.23 5.22 -2.66
CA SER A 102 22.84 5.29 -3.12
C SER A 102 22.16 3.91 -3.22
N ALA A 103 22.93 2.82 -3.34
CA ALA A 103 22.43 1.46 -3.55
C ALA A 103 23.12 0.43 -2.63
N ALA A 104 22.44 -0.67 -2.36
CA ALA A 104 22.97 -1.79 -1.58
C ALA A 104 23.31 -2.96 -2.51
N TYR A 105 24.45 -3.63 -2.33
CA TYR A 105 24.76 -4.82 -3.12
C TYR A 105 24.01 -6.06 -2.60
N GLN A 106 23.93 -6.19 -1.27
CA GLN A 106 23.30 -7.32 -0.56
C GLN A 106 22.03 -6.91 0.19
N PRO A 107 21.06 -7.82 0.34
CA PRO A 107 19.92 -7.62 1.23
C PRO A 107 20.40 -7.50 2.68
N ALA A 108 19.60 -6.83 3.51
CA ALA A 108 19.85 -6.65 4.94
C ALA A 108 18.50 -6.52 5.66
N THR A 109 18.48 -6.16 6.95
CA THR A 109 17.22 -6.00 7.69
C THR A 109 16.43 -4.75 7.25
N ASP A 110 17.07 -3.81 6.55
CA ASP A 110 16.37 -2.70 5.94
C ASP A 110 15.62 -3.08 4.65
N ALA A 111 14.46 -2.45 4.42
CA ALA A 111 13.65 -2.66 3.21
C ALA A 111 14.29 -2.07 1.92
N ALA A 112 15.56 -1.65 1.97
CA ALA A 112 16.21 -0.99 0.85
C ALA A 112 16.53 -2.01 -0.26
N PRO A 113 16.07 -1.80 -1.50
CA PRO A 113 16.26 -2.78 -2.57
C PRO A 113 17.73 -2.83 -3.02
N THR A 114 18.20 -4.05 -3.31
CA THR A 114 19.57 -4.29 -3.79
C THR A 114 19.77 -3.77 -5.21
N ILE A 115 21.04 -3.57 -5.60
CA ILE A 115 21.42 -3.06 -6.92
C ILE A 115 20.97 -4.02 -8.03
N TRP A 116 20.97 -5.33 -7.77
CA TRP A 116 20.48 -6.34 -8.71
C TRP A 116 18.97 -6.23 -8.90
N ARG A 117 18.20 -6.10 -7.82
CA ARG A 117 16.74 -5.89 -7.91
C ARG A 117 16.39 -4.58 -8.60
N ARG A 118 17.10 -3.49 -8.27
CA ARG A 118 16.94 -2.20 -8.95
C ARG A 118 17.28 -2.27 -10.44
N ARG A 119 18.35 -3.01 -10.80
CA ARG A 119 18.75 -3.18 -12.20
C ARG A 119 17.71 -3.99 -12.96
N GLN A 120 17.19 -5.05 -12.36
CA GLN A 120 16.11 -5.86 -12.93
C GLN A 120 14.87 -4.99 -13.18
N ALA A 121 14.43 -4.22 -12.19
CA ALA A 121 13.32 -3.27 -12.36
C ALA A 121 13.61 -2.16 -13.38
N SER A 122 14.85 -1.67 -13.46
CA SER A 122 15.24 -0.66 -14.45
C SER A 122 15.26 -1.20 -15.89
N ASN A 123 15.41 -2.51 -16.06
CA ASN A 123 15.29 -3.18 -17.35
C ASN A 123 13.81 -3.33 -17.77
N ASP A 124 12.86 -3.30 -16.82
CA ASP A 124 11.42 -3.31 -17.10
C ASP A 124 10.86 -1.92 -17.34
N ARG A 125 11.37 -1.23 -18.36
CA ARG A 125 10.62 -0.10 -18.94
C ARG A 125 9.32 -0.58 -19.62
N ASP A 126 9.23 -1.87 -19.91
CA ASP A 126 8.04 -2.52 -20.44
C ASP A 126 7.16 -3.06 -19.29
N LEU A 127 6.05 -2.37 -19.02
CA LEU A 127 5.08 -2.80 -18.02
C LEU A 127 4.42 -4.14 -18.37
N ALA A 128 4.37 -4.54 -19.65
CA ALA A 128 3.78 -5.82 -20.04
C ALA A 128 4.69 -6.98 -19.63
N ALA A 129 5.99 -6.85 -19.86
CA ALA A 129 6.98 -7.81 -19.37
C ALA A 129 6.98 -7.90 -17.84
N LEU A 130 6.90 -6.75 -17.15
CA LEU A 130 6.75 -6.71 -15.69
C LEU A 130 5.49 -7.43 -15.23
N ALA A 131 4.33 -7.16 -15.84
CA ALA A 131 3.06 -7.79 -15.48
C ALA A 131 3.12 -9.31 -15.66
N GLU A 132 3.68 -9.81 -16.76
CA GLU A 132 3.79 -11.24 -17.01
C GLU A 132 4.73 -11.92 -16.01
N ARG A 133 5.86 -11.30 -15.68
CA ARG A 133 6.77 -11.82 -14.65
C ARG A 133 6.09 -11.84 -13.28
N LEU A 134 5.47 -10.74 -12.86
CA LEU A 134 4.77 -10.68 -11.57
C LEU A 134 3.68 -11.75 -11.50
N ASN A 135 2.87 -11.93 -12.55
CA ASN A 135 1.87 -13.01 -12.60
C ASN A 135 2.48 -14.41 -12.45
N HIS A 136 3.69 -14.65 -12.98
CA HIS A 136 4.39 -15.90 -12.78
C HIS A 136 4.86 -16.08 -11.33
N GLU A 137 5.42 -15.02 -10.73
CA GLU A 137 5.92 -15.00 -9.34
C GLU A 137 4.79 -15.16 -8.31
N VAL A 138 3.64 -14.54 -8.55
CA VAL A 138 2.49 -14.57 -7.61
C VAL A 138 1.53 -15.74 -7.86
N LYS A 139 1.90 -16.71 -8.69
CA LYS A 139 1.00 -17.81 -9.04
C LYS A 139 0.64 -18.62 -7.79
N GLY A 140 -0.66 -18.61 -7.44
CA GLY A 140 -1.18 -19.31 -6.26
C GLY A 140 -1.00 -18.56 -4.94
N GLN A 141 -0.44 -17.35 -4.97
CA GLN A 141 -0.25 -16.53 -3.78
C GLN A 141 -1.55 -15.84 -3.35
N SER A 142 -1.59 -15.43 -2.09
CA SER A 142 -2.69 -14.68 -1.48
C SER A 142 -2.80 -13.24 -2.00
N ALA A 143 -3.94 -12.60 -1.72
CA ALA A 143 -4.15 -11.18 -2.06
C ALA A 143 -3.11 -10.25 -1.42
N SER A 144 -2.73 -10.52 -0.17
CA SER A 144 -1.70 -9.78 0.56
C SER A 144 -0.33 -9.91 -0.11
N GLU A 145 0.05 -11.11 -0.54
CA GLU A 145 1.30 -11.34 -1.26
C GLU A 145 1.33 -10.67 -2.64
N ILE A 146 0.18 -10.62 -3.34
CA ILE A 146 0.06 -9.89 -4.60
C ILE A 146 0.27 -8.38 -4.38
N ILE A 147 -0.33 -7.81 -3.34
CA ILE A 147 -0.12 -6.39 -2.99
C ILE A 147 1.34 -6.15 -2.60
N ARG A 148 1.92 -7.00 -1.75
CA ARG A 148 3.32 -6.90 -1.32
C ARG A 148 4.30 -6.94 -2.50
N ALA A 149 4.08 -7.83 -3.46
CA ALA A 149 4.88 -7.91 -4.68
C ALA A 149 4.78 -6.62 -5.50
N ALA A 150 3.59 -6.05 -5.64
CA ALA A 150 3.37 -4.80 -6.37
C ALA A 150 4.01 -3.58 -5.68
N LEU A 151 4.10 -3.63 -4.35
CA LEU A 151 4.62 -2.56 -3.51
C LEU A 151 6.14 -2.63 -3.31
N ASP A 152 6.85 -3.63 -3.85
CA ASP A 152 8.32 -3.74 -3.71
C ASP A 152 9.01 -2.44 -4.22
N PRO A 153 9.72 -1.69 -3.36
CA PRO A 153 10.42 -0.47 -3.76
C PRO A 153 11.44 -0.69 -4.88
N ALA A 154 11.93 -1.92 -5.06
CA ALA A 154 12.80 -2.28 -6.18
C ALA A 154 12.17 -1.95 -7.53
N LEU A 155 10.85 -2.14 -7.67
CA LEU A 155 10.13 -1.96 -8.93
C LEU A 155 10.06 -0.49 -9.36
N GLY A 156 10.30 0.46 -8.45
CA GLY A 156 10.21 1.89 -8.75
C GLY A 156 8.81 2.35 -9.19
N LEU A 157 7.77 1.58 -8.85
CA LEU A 157 6.38 1.90 -9.17
C LEU A 157 5.85 3.02 -8.26
N ARG A 158 5.14 3.96 -8.86
CA ARG A 158 4.26 4.91 -8.17
C ARG A 158 2.89 4.26 -8.12
N VAL A 159 2.66 3.53 -7.03
CA VAL A 159 1.44 2.77 -6.78
C VAL A 159 0.40 3.67 -6.12
N GLY A 160 -0.84 3.61 -6.60
CA GLY A 160 -2.02 4.11 -5.91
C GLY A 160 -3.13 3.06 -5.94
N ALA A 161 -4.17 3.25 -5.13
CA ALA A 161 -5.36 2.41 -5.12
C ALA A 161 -6.60 3.22 -5.50
N ILE A 162 -7.58 2.57 -6.09
CA ILE A 162 -8.90 3.17 -6.36
C ILE A 162 -9.93 2.40 -5.56
N SER A 163 -10.69 3.11 -4.73
CA SER A 163 -11.78 2.52 -3.94
C SER A 163 -13.03 3.38 -4.02
N SER A 164 -14.19 2.72 -4.15
CA SER A 164 -15.50 3.36 -4.03
C SER A 164 -16.03 3.30 -2.60
N PHE A 165 -15.34 2.64 -1.67
CA PHE A 165 -15.85 2.36 -0.32
C PHE A 165 -17.24 1.71 -0.35
N GLY A 166 -17.47 0.82 -1.33
CA GLY A 166 -18.70 0.04 -1.45
C GLY A 166 -18.70 -1.17 -0.51
N ALA A 167 -19.74 -2.01 -0.62
CA ALA A 167 -19.97 -3.16 0.25
C ALA A 167 -18.72 -4.04 0.48
N GLU A 168 -18.04 -4.42 -0.60
CA GLU A 168 -16.87 -5.32 -0.54
C GLU A 168 -15.53 -4.58 -0.38
N SER A 169 -15.53 -3.23 -0.32
CA SER A 169 -14.28 -2.45 -0.38
C SER A 169 -13.42 -2.57 0.88
N ALA A 170 -14.01 -2.91 2.02
CA ALA A 170 -13.28 -3.05 3.28
C ALA A 170 -12.21 -4.13 3.22
N ALA A 171 -12.45 -5.27 2.56
CA ALA A 171 -11.44 -6.33 2.43
C ALA A 171 -10.17 -5.83 1.73
N LEU A 172 -10.30 -5.19 0.56
CA LEU A 172 -9.14 -4.66 -0.16
C LEU A 172 -8.42 -3.57 0.64
N LEU A 173 -9.19 -2.64 1.22
CA LEU A 173 -8.63 -1.52 1.96
C LEU A 173 -7.90 -1.99 3.22
N HIS A 174 -8.41 -3.01 3.90
CA HIS A 174 -7.75 -3.64 5.03
C HIS A 174 -6.41 -4.26 4.62
N ILE A 175 -6.38 -5.04 3.54
CA ILE A 175 -5.12 -5.63 3.05
C ILE A 175 -4.10 -4.53 2.68
N ILE A 176 -4.54 -3.44 2.03
CA ILE A 176 -3.66 -2.31 1.73
C ILE A 176 -3.13 -1.66 3.02
N ALA A 177 -3.98 -1.49 4.03
CA ALA A 177 -3.60 -0.88 5.30
C ALA A 177 -2.56 -1.72 6.06
N GLU A 178 -2.71 -3.04 6.07
CA GLU A 178 -1.76 -3.97 6.69
C GLU A 178 -0.38 -3.95 6.00
N GLU A 179 -0.35 -3.84 4.67
CA GLU A 179 0.92 -3.87 3.92
C GLU A 179 1.62 -2.50 3.88
N ARG A 180 0.85 -1.42 3.68
CA ARG A 180 1.37 -0.06 3.52
C ARG A 180 0.25 0.99 3.70
N PRO A 181 -0.01 1.46 4.93
CA PRO A 181 -1.11 2.37 5.25
C PRO A 181 -0.97 3.78 4.64
N GLU A 182 0.22 4.14 4.18
CA GLU A 182 0.50 5.37 3.42
C GLU A 182 0.27 5.24 1.91
N THR A 183 -0.16 4.06 1.43
CA THR A 183 -0.53 3.89 0.02
C THR A 183 -1.67 4.85 -0.34
N PRO A 184 -1.51 5.69 -1.38
CA PRO A 184 -2.56 6.62 -1.77
C PRO A 184 -3.85 5.92 -2.20
N VAL A 185 -4.96 6.18 -1.51
CA VAL A 185 -6.29 5.65 -1.86
C VAL A 185 -7.12 6.77 -2.46
N VAL A 186 -7.41 6.67 -3.76
CA VAL A 186 -8.26 7.62 -4.48
C VAL A 186 -9.73 7.25 -4.31
N PHE A 187 -10.49 8.17 -3.72
CA PHE A 187 -11.95 8.13 -3.66
C PHE A 187 -12.55 9.24 -4.53
N LEU A 188 -13.40 8.85 -5.48
CA LEU A 188 -14.15 9.79 -6.31
C LEU A 188 -15.41 10.23 -5.56
N GLU A 189 -15.41 11.47 -5.06
CA GLU A 189 -16.61 12.11 -4.56
C GLU A 189 -17.39 12.71 -5.75
N THR A 190 -18.36 11.95 -6.23
CA THR A 190 -19.22 12.32 -7.35
C THR A 190 -20.20 13.46 -7.04
N GLY A 191 -20.42 13.83 -5.77
CA GLY A 191 -21.50 14.71 -5.30
C GLY A 191 -22.89 14.05 -5.33
N GLN A 192 -22.95 12.74 -5.59
CA GLN A 192 -24.19 11.97 -5.75
C GLN A 192 -24.15 10.65 -4.95
N HIS A 193 -23.29 10.56 -3.93
CA HIS A 193 -23.24 9.36 -3.06
C HIS A 193 -24.38 9.34 -2.05
N PHE A 194 -24.68 8.17 -1.52
CA PHE A 194 -25.44 8.08 -0.28
C PHE A 194 -24.64 8.71 0.87
N LEU A 195 -25.31 9.42 1.78
CA LEU A 195 -24.67 9.96 2.99
C LEU A 195 -24.04 8.85 3.84
N GLN A 196 -24.67 7.67 3.86
CA GLN A 196 -24.15 6.46 4.48
C GLN A 196 -22.77 6.07 3.94
N THR A 197 -22.53 6.17 2.61
CA THR A 197 -21.23 5.86 2.00
C THR A 197 -20.17 6.87 2.41
N LEU A 198 -20.52 8.16 2.49
CA LEU A 198 -19.58 9.20 2.95
C LEU A 198 -19.21 9.03 4.43
N SER A 199 -20.19 8.68 5.27
CA SER A 199 -19.98 8.36 6.69
C SER A 199 -19.14 7.11 6.84
N TYR A 200 -19.50 6.02 6.15
CA TYR A 200 -18.78 4.76 6.16
C TYR A 200 -17.32 4.90 5.72
N ARG A 201 -17.06 5.66 4.63
CA ARG A 201 -15.70 5.97 4.20
C ARG A 201 -14.87 6.60 5.32
N THR A 202 -15.43 7.58 6.02
CA THR A 202 -14.75 8.25 7.13
C THR A 202 -14.45 7.29 8.28
N GLN A 203 -15.43 6.46 8.66
CA GLN A 203 -15.29 5.47 9.72
C GLN A 203 -14.25 4.41 9.37
N LEU A 204 -14.35 3.82 8.17
CA LEU A 204 -13.43 2.79 7.71
C LEU A 204 -12.00 3.31 7.54
N THR A 205 -11.83 4.53 7.00
CA THR A 205 -10.50 5.17 6.89
C THR A 205 -9.83 5.26 8.25
N LYS A 206 -10.59 5.69 9.28
CA LYS A 206 -10.08 5.79 10.65
C LYS A 206 -9.81 4.43 11.27
N ALA A 207 -10.73 3.48 11.10
CA ALA A 207 -10.61 2.12 11.65
C ALA A 207 -9.38 1.39 11.10
N LEU A 208 -9.09 1.56 9.81
CA LEU A 208 -7.96 0.93 9.14
C LEU A 208 -6.64 1.72 9.25
N GLY A 209 -6.63 2.92 9.84
CA GLY A 209 -5.41 3.73 9.93
C GLY A 209 -4.84 4.20 8.58
N LEU A 210 -5.67 4.27 7.53
CA LEU A 210 -5.25 4.75 6.21
C LEU A 210 -4.87 6.23 6.29
N SER A 211 -3.64 6.56 5.89
CA SER A 211 -3.07 7.90 6.11
C SER A 211 -3.12 8.82 4.88
N ASP A 212 -3.33 8.29 3.67
CA ASP A 212 -3.44 9.06 2.42
C ASP A 212 -4.71 8.69 1.63
N VAL A 213 -5.88 9.06 2.15
CA VAL A 213 -7.16 8.95 1.42
C VAL A 213 -7.47 10.26 0.71
N ARG A 214 -7.40 10.24 -0.62
CA ARG A 214 -7.54 11.42 -1.49
C ARG A 214 -8.97 11.55 -1.98
N LEU A 215 -9.64 12.63 -1.58
CA LEU A 215 -10.94 13.02 -2.11
C LEU A 215 -10.80 13.75 -3.44
N VAL A 216 -11.47 13.23 -4.45
CA VAL A 216 -11.42 13.78 -5.81
C VAL A 216 -12.84 14.12 -6.24
N THR A 217 -13.10 15.40 -6.45
CA THR A 217 -14.40 15.91 -6.93
C THR A 217 -14.36 16.21 -8.42
N PRO A 218 -15.53 16.30 -9.09
CA PRO A 218 -15.61 16.93 -10.41
C PRO A 218 -15.05 18.35 -10.39
N ASP A 219 -14.57 18.80 -11.55
CA ASP A 219 -14.15 20.19 -11.70
C ASP A 219 -15.37 21.11 -11.51
N ALA A 220 -15.20 22.16 -10.70
CA ALA A 220 -16.32 23.03 -10.34
C ALA A 220 -16.87 23.81 -11.54
N GLY A 221 -15.99 24.21 -12.47
CA GLY A 221 -16.38 24.90 -13.71
C GLY A 221 -17.09 23.97 -14.68
N GLU A 222 -16.53 22.78 -14.93
CA GLU A 222 -17.19 21.75 -15.76
C GLU A 222 -18.57 21.38 -15.17
N LYS A 223 -18.66 21.20 -13.84
CA LYS A 223 -19.93 20.90 -13.17
C LYS A 223 -20.92 22.04 -13.33
N ALA A 224 -20.52 23.29 -13.09
CA ALA A 224 -21.40 24.44 -13.21
C ALA A 224 -21.91 24.65 -14.65
N ALA A 225 -21.09 24.32 -15.66
CA ALA A 225 -21.48 24.44 -17.07
C ALA A 225 -22.36 23.29 -17.56
N LEU A 226 -22.07 22.05 -17.13
CA LEU A 226 -22.67 20.84 -17.71
C LEU A 226 -23.76 20.20 -16.84
N ASP A 227 -23.77 20.46 -15.53
CA ASP A 227 -24.69 19.83 -14.56
C ASP A 227 -25.04 20.79 -13.40
N ALA A 228 -25.42 22.03 -13.73
CA ALA A 228 -25.73 23.08 -12.76
C ALA A 228 -26.86 22.73 -11.78
N ARG A 229 -27.77 21.84 -12.19
CA ARG A 229 -28.96 21.45 -11.41
C ARG A 229 -28.81 20.10 -10.70
N ASP A 230 -27.63 19.47 -10.79
CA ASP A 230 -27.36 18.15 -10.22
C ASP A 230 -28.33 17.05 -10.73
N ASP A 231 -28.88 17.21 -11.95
CA ASP A 231 -29.87 16.33 -12.56
C ASP A 231 -29.43 15.67 -13.89
N LEU A 232 -28.16 15.85 -14.30
CA LEU A 232 -27.64 15.26 -15.53
C LEU A 232 -27.75 13.74 -15.56
N TRP A 233 -27.67 13.06 -14.40
CA TRP A 233 -27.84 11.60 -14.31
C TRP A 233 -29.19 11.10 -14.85
N ARG A 234 -30.23 11.94 -14.82
CA ARG A 234 -31.57 11.63 -15.33
C ARG A 234 -31.67 11.82 -16.84
N ILE A 235 -30.92 12.77 -17.38
CA ILE A 235 -30.96 13.19 -18.78
C ILE A 235 -29.99 12.34 -19.60
N ASP A 236 -28.76 12.19 -19.11
CA ASP A 236 -27.68 11.45 -19.73
C ASP A 236 -26.75 10.87 -18.65
N ALA A 237 -26.98 9.60 -18.32
CA ALA A 237 -26.21 8.88 -17.30
C ALA A 237 -24.75 8.61 -17.71
N ASP A 238 -24.43 8.65 -19.00
CA ASP A 238 -23.07 8.50 -19.51
C ASP A 238 -22.32 9.82 -19.40
N ALA A 239 -22.90 10.94 -19.83
CA ALA A 239 -22.32 12.27 -19.63
C ALA A 239 -22.12 12.57 -18.13
N CYS A 240 -23.08 12.19 -17.28
CA CYS A 240 -22.93 12.30 -15.83
C CYS A 240 -21.74 11.49 -15.30
N CYS A 241 -21.59 10.23 -15.74
CA CYS A 241 -20.45 9.40 -15.33
C CYS A 241 -19.12 9.95 -15.89
N ASP A 242 -19.11 10.48 -17.12
CA ASP A 242 -17.92 11.08 -17.70
C ASP A 242 -17.44 12.28 -16.86
N LEU A 243 -18.35 13.23 -16.61
CA LEU A 243 -18.12 14.44 -15.82
C LEU A 243 -17.70 14.15 -14.38
N ARG A 244 -18.45 13.28 -13.68
CA ARG A 244 -18.30 13.07 -12.23
C ARG A 244 -17.33 11.95 -11.87
N LYS A 245 -16.97 11.07 -12.81
CA LYS A 245 -16.13 9.90 -12.52
C LYS A 245 -14.94 9.78 -13.45
N VAL A 246 -15.14 9.75 -14.76
CA VAL A 246 -14.06 9.42 -15.71
C VAL A 246 -13.01 10.52 -15.74
N ARG A 247 -13.39 11.78 -16.02
CA ARG A 247 -12.44 12.91 -16.09
C ARG A 247 -11.71 13.17 -14.76
N PRO A 248 -12.42 13.23 -13.61
CA PRO A 248 -11.74 13.49 -12.33
C PRO A 248 -10.78 12.36 -11.95
N LEU A 249 -11.16 11.10 -12.21
CA LEU A 249 -10.28 9.96 -11.96
C LEU A 249 -9.04 9.98 -12.86
N ALA A 250 -9.19 10.31 -14.15
CA ALA A 250 -8.07 10.41 -15.06
C ALA A 250 -7.03 11.44 -14.55
N ARG A 251 -7.50 12.64 -14.13
CA ARG A 251 -6.66 13.68 -13.53
C ARG A 251 -6.00 13.20 -12.24
N ALA A 252 -6.77 12.67 -11.30
CA ALA A 252 -6.26 12.27 -9.99
C ALA A 252 -5.29 11.08 -10.05
N THR A 253 -5.47 10.21 -11.04
CA THR A 253 -4.60 9.05 -11.19
C THR A 253 -3.35 9.35 -12.00
N ALA A 254 -3.26 10.46 -12.74
CA ALA A 254 -2.19 10.79 -13.70
C ALA A 254 -0.76 10.54 -13.18
N GLY A 255 -0.52 10.80 -11.89
CA GLY A 255 0.78 10.59 -11.24
C GLY A 255 1.19 9.13 -11.04
N PHE A 256 0.26 8.18 -11.10
CA PHE A 256 0.52 6.76 -10.87
C PHE A 256 0.83 6.00 -12.17
N ASN A 257 1.80 5.08 -12.10
CA ASN A 257 2.08 4.10 -13.15
C ASN A 257 1.63 2.68 -12.78
N ALA A 258 1.14 2.48 -11.55
CA ALA A 258 0.45 1.28 -11.11
C ALA A 258 -0.77 1.59 -10.25
N LEU A 259 -1.88 0.89 -10.47
CA LEU A 259 -3.16 1.13 -9.80
C LEU A 259 -3.76 -0.17 -9.26
N ILE A 260 -3.93 -0.24 -7.94
CA ILE A 260 -4.65 -1.30 -7.24
C ILE A 260 -6.16 -1.09 -7.42
N THR A 261 -6.88 -2.15 -7.77
CA THR A 261 -8.34 -2.11 -7.94
C THR A 261 -9.01 -3.32 -7.28
N GLY A 262 -10.25 -3.14 -6.81
CA GLY A 262 -11.08 -4.21 -6.23
C GLY A 262 -11.81 -5.07 -7.25
N ARG A 263 -11.28 -5.21 -8.48
CA ARG A 263 -11.93 -6.02 -9.53
C ARG A 263 -11.77 -7.51 -9.23
N LYS A 264 -12.86 -8.26 -9.37
CA LYS A 264 -12.93 -9.71 -9.17
C LYS A 264 -13.52 -10.38 -10.42
N ARG A 265 -13.20 -11.64 -10.68
CA ARG A 265 -13.68 -12.37 -11.88
C ARG A 265 -15.20 -12.56 -11.90
N TYR A 266 -15.84 -12.81 -10.75
CA TYR A 266 -17.28 -13.09 -10.69
C TYR A 266 -18.19 -11.86 -10.87
N GLN A 267 -17.66 -10.64 -10.74
CA GLN A 267 -18.46 -9.40 -10.75
C GLN A 267 -19.03 -9.01 -12.14
N ALA A 268 -18.57 -9.63 -13.22
CA ALA A 268 -19.11 -9.49 -14.58
C ALA A 268 -18.55 -10.56 -15.52
N ALA A 269 -19.34 -11.03 -16.48
CA ALA A 269 -18.91 -12.01 -17.50
C ALA A 269 -17.67 -11.53 -18.30
N THR A 270 -17.53 -10.23 -18.52
CA THR A 270 -16.36 -9.61 -19.19
C THR A 270 -15.06 -9.75 -18.39
N ARG A 271 -15.13 -10.09 -17.10
CA ARG A 271 -13.99 -10.16 -16.17
C ARG A 271 -13.48 -11.58 -15.93
N ALA A 272 -14.05 -12.61 -16.55
CA ALA A 272 -13.66 -14.01 -16.33
C ALA A 272 -12.15 -14.29 -16.55
N ARG A 273 -11.48 -13.50 -17.40
CA ARG A 273 -10.05 -13.62 -17.72
C ARG A 273 -9.15 -12.61 -16.97
N LEU A 274 -9.66 -11.97 -15.92
CA LEU A 274 -8.91 -10.98 -15.14
C LEU A 274 -7.64 -11.59 -14.55
N LYS A 275 -6.49 -11.01 -14.87
CA LYS A 275 -5.19 -11.38 -14.28
C LYS A 275 -4.90 -10.54 -13.02
N PRO A 276 -4.15 -11.06 -12.05
CA PRO A 276 -3.64 -10.26 -10.93
C PRO A 276 -2.87 -9.01 -11.38
N PHE A 277 -2.06 -9.13 -12.43
CA PHE A 277 -1.36 -8.00 -13.05
C PHE A 277 -1.70 -7.92 -14.54
N GLU A 278 -2.11 -6.74 -15.02
CA GLU A 278 -2.33 -6.48 -16.45
C GLU A 278 -1.98 -5.03 -16.79
N VAL A 279 -1.66 -4.73 -18.05
CA VAL A 279 -1.43 -3.34 -18.48
C VAL A 279 -2.67 -2.83 -19.18
N LEU A 280 -3.18 -1.69 -18.70
CA LEU A 280 -4.30 -0.97 -19.32
C LEU A 280 -3.94 0.51 -19.39
N ASP A 281 -4.01 1.10 -20.59
CA ASP A 281 -3.68 2.51 -20.86
C ASP A 281 -2.27 2.92 -20.39
N GLY A 282 -1.29 2.03 -20.57
CA GLY A 282 0.09 2.27 -20.12
C GLY A 282 0.23 2.33 -18.59
N VAL A 283 -0.73 1.78 -17.84
CA VAL A 283 -0.71 1.66 -16.39
C VAL A 283 -0.80 0.20 -15.99
N LEU A 284 0.03 -0.22 -15.05
CA LEU A 284 -0.07 -1.55 -14.45
C LEU A 284 -1.31 -1.59 -13.54
N ARG A 285 -2.30 -2.41 -13.87
CA ARG A 285 -3.45 -2.70 -13.02
C ARG A 285 -3.12 -3.89 -12.13
N ILE A 286 -3.37 -3.71 -10.83
CA ILE A 286 -3.14 -4.72 -9.79
C ILE A 286 -4.51 -5.12 -9.26
N ASN A 287 -4.89 -6.38 -9.45
CA ASN A 287 -6.19 -6.94 -9.11
C ASN A 287 -5.97 -8.08 -8.09
N PRO A 288 -5.64 -7.76 -6.83
CA PRO A 288 -5.24 -8.78 -5.84
C PRO A 288 -6.38 -9.73 -5.48
N LEU A 289 -7.62 -9.27 -5.62
CA LEU A 289 -8.82 -10.06 -5.36
C LEU A 289 -9.36 -10.76 -6.62
N ALA A 290 -8.57 -10.85 -7.70
CA ALA A 290 -9.04 -11.39 -8.98
C ALA A 290 -9.61 -12.82 -8.86
N ASN A 291 -9.03 -13.64 -7.97
CA ASN A 291 -9.44 -15.03 -7.74
C ASN A 291 -10.49 -15.19 -6.64
N TRP A 292 -10.82 -14.14 -5.89
CA TRP A 292 -11.79 -14.24 -4.81
C TRP A 292 -13.20 -14.38 -5.36
N ASP A 293 -14.01 -15.19 -4.71
CA ASP A 293 -15.47 -15.17 -4.84
C ASP A 293 -16.13 -14.30 -3.76
N ALA A 294 -17.46 -14.38 -3.62
CA ALA A 294 -18.20 -13.61 -2.63
C ALA A 294 -17.98 -14.16 -1.21
N ASP A 295 -17.87 -15.47 -1.06
CA ASP A 295 -17.69 -16.12 0.24
C ASP A 295 -16.30 -15.80 0.80
N ASP A 296 -15.28 -15.74 -0.06
CA ASP A 296 -13.93 -15.28 0.32
C ASP A 296 -13.93 -13.85 0.89
N VAL A 297 -14.76 -12.96 0.32
CA VAL A 297 -14.90 -11.58 0.84
C VAL A 297 -15.56 -11.58 2.19
N GLU A 298 -16.69 -12.28 2.31
CA GLU A 298 -17.47 -12.34 3.55
C GLU A 298 -16.65 -12.96 4.67
N ALA A 299 -15.96 -14.07 4.41
CA ALA A 299 -15.04 -14.69 5.36
C ALA A 299 -13.94 -13.71 5.80
N TRP A 300 -13.33 -12.97 4.86
CA TRP A 300 -12.31 -11.99 5.22
C TRP A 300 -12.86 -10.86 6.10
N LEU A 301 -14.06 -10.36 5.79
CA LEU A 301 -14.70 -9.31 6.59
C LEU A 301 -14.99 -9.80 8.02
N ASP A 302 -15.49 -11.03 8.15
CA ASP A 302 -15.84 -11.62 9.45
C ASP A 302 -14.59 -11.97 10.28
N ASP A 303 -13.59 -12.61 9.66
CA ASP A 303 -12.35 -13.03 10.33
C ASP A 303 -11.55 -11.84 10.89
N HIS A 304 -11.72 -10.65 10.30
CA HIS A 304 -11.01 -9.43 10.69
C HIS A 304 -11.93 -8.39 11.37
N ASP A 305 -13.16 -8.76 11.72
CA ASP A 305 -14.16 -7.89 12.36
C ASP A 305 -14.31 -6.52 11.65
N LEU A 306 -14.37 -6.56 10.33
CA LEU A 306 -14.38 -5.34 9.51
C LEU A 306 -15.78 -4.73 9.48
N PRO A 307 -15.89 -3.40 9.65
CA PRO A 307 -17.20 -2.76 9.67
C PRO A 307 -17.87 -2.93 8.31
N ARG A 308 -19.09 -3.46 8.30
CA ARG A 308 -19.88 -3.66 7.09
C ARG A 308 -20.49 -2.34 6.62
N HIS A 309 -20.66 -2.19 5.31
CA HIS A 309 -21.31 -1.00 4.78
C HIS A 309 -22.79 -0.98 5.20
N PRO A 310 -23.31 0.08 5.85
CA PRO A 310 -24.64 0.09 6.48
C PRO A 310 -25.82 -0.11 5.50
N LEU A 311 -25.65 0.23 4.23
CA LEU A 311 -26.66 -0.04 3.20
C LEU A 311 -26.81 -1.53 2.83
N VAL A 312 -25.85 -2.39 3.16
CA VAL A 312 -25.94 -3.83 2.88
C VAL A 312 -27.12 -4.45 3.63
N GLU A 313 -27.28 -4.11 4.92
CA GLU A 313 -28.43 -4.54 5.73
C GLU A 313 -29.78 -4.02 5.22
N GLN A 314 -29.75 -2.98 4.38
CA GLN A 314 -30.93 -2.39 3.74
C GLN A 314 -31.20 -2.97 2.35
N GLY A 315 -30.50 -4.06 1.98
CA GLY A 315 -30.68 -4.77 0.71
C GLY A 315 -29.87 -4.20 -0.46
N TYR A 316 -28.91 -3.30 -0.24
CA TYR A 316 -28.04 -2.78 -1.30
C TYR A 316 -26.78 -3.64 -1.46
N ALA A 317 -26.87 -4.68 -2.27
CA ALA A 317 -25.74 -5.59 -2.54
C ALA A 317 -24.60 -4.93 -3.36
N SER A 318 -24.92 -4.00 -4.28
CA SER A 318 -23.92 -3.22 -5.03
C SER A 318 -24.19 -1.74 -4.91
N ILE A 319 -23.24 -0.99 -4.34
CA ILE A 319 -23.46 0.41 -3.94
C ILE A 319 -22.71 1.35 -4.90
N GLY A 320 -23.42 2.35 -5.41
CA GLY A 320 -22.87 3.42 -6.24
C GLY A 320 -23.45 4.77 -5.84
N CYS A 321 -23.67 5.64 -6.83
CA CYS A 321 -24.35 6.91 -6.60
C CYS A 321 -25.84 6.64 -6.27
N TRP A 322 -26.41 7.41 -5.35
CA TRP A 322 -27.80 7.25 -4.90
C TRP A 322 -28.84 7.26 -6.02
N PRO A 323 -28.75 8.08 -7.09
CA PRO A 323 -29.82 8.11 -8.08
C PRO A 323 -29.78 6.94 -9.07
N CYS A 324 -28.70 6.15 -9.08
CA CYS A 324 -28.50 5.05 -10.01
C CYS A 324 -28.32 3.68 -9.31
N THR A 325 -28.74 3.59 -8.05
CA THR A 325 -28.61 2.40 -7.22
C THR A 325 -29.91 2.14 -6.47
N ARG A 326 -30.45 0.93 -6.55
CA ARG A 326 -31.57 0.44 -5.73
C ARG A 326 -31.18 -0.79 -4.93
N ALA A 327 -31.96 -1.09 -3.89
CA ALA A 327 -31.91 -2.39 -3.23
C ALA A 327 -32.35 -3.52 -4.19
N VAL A 328 -31.81 -4.71 -3.97
CA VAL A 328 -32.15 -5.93 -4.72
C VAL A 328 -33.06 -6.83 -3.89
N GLN A 329 -33.90 -7.62 -4.54
CA GLN A 329 -34.71 -8.63 -3.87
C GLN A 329 -33.91 -9.91 -3.62
N THR A 330 -34.37 -10.75 -2.70
CA THR A 330 -33.77 -12.06 -2.46
C THR A 330 -33.76 -12.89 -3.75
N GLY A 331 -32.58 -13.36 -4.17
CA GLY A 331 -32.40 -14.14 -5.39
C GLY A 331 -32.17 -13.32 -6.66
N GLU A 332 -32.28 -11.99 -6.62
CA GLU A 332 -31.79 -11.13 -7.71
C GLU A 332 -30.25 -11.12 -7.74
N ASP A 333 -29.69 -10.92 -8.94
CA ASP A 333 -28.26 -10.67 -9.09
C ASP A 333 -27.81 -9.46 -8.27
N ALA A 334 -26.66 -9.56 -7.60
CA ALA A 334 -26.16 -8.51 -6.69
C ALA A 334 -25.97 -7.14 -7.38
N ARG A 335 -25.76 -7.11 -8.70
CA ARG A 335 -25.64 -5.89 -9.50
C ARG A 335 -26.93 -5.49 -10.20
N ALA A 336 -28.02 -6.25 -10.10
CA ALA A 336 -29.33 -5.90 -10.68
C ALA A 336 -29.87 -4.54 -10.17
N GLY A 337 -29.41 -4.11 -8.98
CA GLY A 337 -29.74 -2.81 -8.42
C GLY A 337 -29.01 -1.63 -9.08
N ARG A 338 -28.00 -1.87 -9.93
CA ARG A 338 -27.22 -0.83 -10.60
C ARG A 338 -27.85 -0.48 -11.94
N TRP A 339 -28.02 0.82 -12.19
CA TRP A 339 -28.61 1.32 -13.43
C TRP A 339 -29.99 0.74 -13.77
N SER A 340 -30.75 0.32 -12.74
CA SER A 340 -32.08 -0.26 -12.93
C SER A 340 -33.01 0.70 -13.70
N GLY A 341 -33.46 0.27 -14.88
CA GLY A 341 -34.28 1.09 -15.79
C GLY A 341 -33.48 1.88 -16.85
N MET A 342 -32.19 1.62 -17.01
CA MET A 342 -31.32 2.20 -18.05
C MET A 342 -30.61 1.11 -18.86
N ASP A 343 -30.23 1.39 -20.11
CA ASP A 343 -29.51 0.46 -21.02
C ASP A 343 -28.01 0.28 -20.68
N LYS A 344 -27.60 0.57 -19.44
CA LYS A 344 -26.19 0.66 -19.04
C LYS A 344 -25.75 -0.52 -18.17
N VAL A 345 -24.67 -1.19 -18.59
CA VAL A 345 -24.20 -2.44 -17.97
C VAL A 345 -22.92 -2.25 -17.12
N GLU A 346 -22.00 -1.38 -17.54
CA GLU A 346 -20.77 -1.07 -16.80
C GLU A 346 -20.47 0.43 -16.73
N CYS A 347 -19.65 0.81 -15.75
CA CYS A 347 -19.17 2.18 -15.63
C CYS A 347 -17.92 2.39 -16.49
N GLY A 348 -17.84 3.54 -17.18
CA GLY A 348 -16.70 3.93 -18.01
C GLY A 348 -15.34 4.03 -17.30
N ILE A 349 -15.30 4.01 -15.96
CA ILE A 349 -14.07 3.97 -15.15
C ILE A 349 -13.16 2.78 -15.52
N HIS A 350 -13.74 1.67 -15.97
CA HIS A 350 -13.01 0.42 -16.22
C HIS A 350 -12.73 0.15 -17.70
N LEU A 351 -13.22 1.01 -18.61
CA LEU A 351 -13.20 0.78 -20.06
C LEU A 351 -11.91 1.25 -20.76
N GLY A 352 -10.86 1.59 -20.02
CA GLY A 352 -9.54 1.85 -20.61
C GLY A 352 -9.49 3.10 -21.50
N LYS A 353 -9.93 4.25 -20.98
CA LYS A 353 -9.71 5.55 -21.65
C LYS A 353 -9.18 6.57 -20.65
N ARG A 354 -7.97 6.35 -20.15
CA ARG A 354 -7.20 7.44 -19.53
C ARG A 354 -6.89 8.44 -20.65
N GLN A 355 -7.68 9.51 -20.74
CA GLN A 355 -7.30 10.64 -21.59
C GLN A 355 -5.98 11.18 -21.03
N ALA A 356 -4.94 11.18 -21.86
CA ALA A 356 -3.70 11.88 -21.53
C ALA A 356 -4.09 13.33 -21.24
N ALA A 357 -3.70 13.84 -20.07
CA ALA A 357 -3.80 15.26 -19.81
C ALA A 357 -3.01 15.98 -20.92
N ALA A 358 -3.71 16.80 -21.70
CA ALA A 358 -3.11 17.63 -22.75
C ALA A 358 -2.16 18.67 -22.15
#